data_AF-A0A178WGK7-F1
#
_entry.id   AF-A0A178WGK7-F1
#
_cell.length_a   1.000
_cell.length_b   1.000
_cell.length_c   1.000
_cell.angle_alpha   90.00
_cell.angle_beta   90.00
_cell.angle_gamma   90.00
#
_symmetry.space_group_name_H-M   'P 1'
#
loop_
_entity.id
_entity.type
_entity.pdbx_description
1 polymer ?
#
loop_
_entity_poly.entity_id
_entity_poly.type
_entity_poly.pdbx_seq_one_letter_code
_entity_poly.pdbx_strand_id
1 'polypeptide(L)'
;MQAISKVSSAASFFRCSRKLVSQPCVRPCVRQLHVRKGLVSGVMKLFSSPLRTLRDAGKSVRISRFCSVSNVSSSLQIELVPCLTDNYAYILHDEDTGTVGVVDPSEAVPVMDALQKNSRNLTYILNTHHHYDHTGGNLELKDRYGAKVIGSAADRDRIPGIDVALKDADKWMFAGHEVHIMETPGHTRG
;
A
#
# COMPACT_ATOMS: atom_id res chain seq x y z
N MET A 1 -31.37 -57.88 -4.93
CA MET A 1 -31.11 -58.71 -6.12
C MET A 1 -30.85 -57.77 -7.30
N GLN A 2 -29.62 -57.83 -7.86
CA GLN A 2 -29.19 -57.45 -9.24
C GLN A 2 -29.42 -56.00 -9.72
N ALA A 3 -28.56 -55.33 -10.50
CA ALA A 3 -27.19 -55.54 -10.99
C ALA A 3 -26.69 -54.14 -11.47
N ILE A 4 -25.52 -53.65 -11.04
CA ILE A 4 -24.22 -53.60 -11.76
C ILE A 4 -24.29 -53.24 -13.26
N SER A 5 -23.71 -52.10 -13.64
CA SER A 5 -22.78 -52.05 -14.78
C SER A 5 -21.70 -50.97 -14.58
N LYS A 6 -20.44 -51.42 -14.68
CA LYS A 6 -19.20 -50.63 -14.81
C LYS A 6 -18.86 -50.54 -16.29
N VAL A 7 -18.25 -49.44 -16.75
CA VAL A 7 -17.21 -49.49 -17.79
C VAL A 7 -16.16 -48.40 -17.51
N SER A 8 -14.89 -48.81 -17.53
CA SER A 8 -13.66 -48.02 -17.50
C SER A 8 -13.05 -47.94 -18.92
N SER A 9 -12.24 -46.91 -19.19
CA SER A 9 -11.06 -46.98 -20.10
C SER A 9 -10.19 -45.72 -19.87
N ALA A 10 -9.02 -45.80 -19.22
CA ALA A 10 -7.67 -45.95 -19.80
C ALA A 10 -7.28 -44.78 -20.75
N ALA A 11 -6.49 -43.80 -20.30
CA ALA A 11 -5.02 -43.76 -20.23
C ALA A 11 -4.33 -43.54 -21.59
N SER A 12 -3.63 -42.41 -21.74
CA SER A 12 -2.47 -42.31 -22.63
C SER A 12 -1.54 -41.16 -22.20
N PHE A 13 -0.36 -41.58 -21.76
CA PHE A 13 0.86 -40.79 -21.68
C PHE A 13 1.31 -40.36 -23.07
N PHE A 14 1.73 -39.11 -23.23
CA PHE A 14 2.78 -38.76 -24.19
C PHE A 14 3.82 -37.86 -23.54
N ARG A 15 5.00 -38.46 -23.37
CA ARG A 15 6.28 -37.81 -23.13
C ARG A 15 6.93 -37.65 -24.51
N CYS A 16 7.40 -36.47 -24.88
CA CYS A 16 8.45 -36.35 -25.88
C CYS A 16 9.37 -35.18 -25.53
N SER A 17 10.66 -35.42 -25.70
CA SER A 17 11.80 -34.64 -25.20
C SER A 17 12.60 -34.04 -26.36
N ARG A 18 13.59 -33.20 -25.98
CA ARG A 18 14.83 -32.81 -26.70
C ARG A 18 14.66 -31.62 -27.65
N LYS A 19 15.58 -30.66 -27.81
CA LYS A 19 17.03 -30.47 -27.50
C LYS A 19 17.29 -28.94 -27.50
N LEU A 20 18.06 -28.37 -26.54
CA LEU A 20 19.50 -28.02 -26.65
C LEU A 20 19.88 -27.09 -27.82
N VAL A 21 20.17 -25.81 -27.53
CA VAL A 21 21.33 -25.08 -28.09
C VAL A 21 21.87 -24.07 -27.06
N SER A 22 23.18 -24.17 -26.87
CA SER A 22 24.13 -23.37 -26.09
C SER A 22 24.51 -22.05 -26.77
N GLN A 23 24.80 -21.00 -25.99
CA GLN A 23 26.16 -20.41 -25.90
C GLN A 23 26.21 -19.21 -24.92
N PRO A 24 27.30 -19.08 -24.13
CA PRO A 24 27.59 -17.94 -23.28
C PRO A 24 28.45 -16.92 -24.04
N CYS A 25 28.31 -15.62 -23.74
CA CYS A 25 29.28 -14.62 -24.18
C CYS A 25 29.80 -13.79 -23.00
N VAL A 26 31.11 -13.87 -22.85
CA VAL A 26 31.97 -13.36 -21.79
C VAL A 26 32.25 -11.88 -22.05
N ARG A 27 32.18 -11.02 -21.03
CA ARG A 27 32.78 -9.68 -21.04
C ARG A 27 33.88 -9.59 -19.98
N PRO A 28 35.11 -9.18 -20.31
CA PRO A 28 36.20 -9.07 -19.34
C PRO A 28 36.23 -7.70 -18.63
N CYS A 29 36.44 -7.80 -17.32
CA CYS A 29 37.27 -6.98 -16.41
C CYS A 29 37.91 -5.68 -16.95
N VAL A 30 37.66 -4.56 -16.26
CA VAL A 30 38.69 -3.54 -15.99
C VAL A 30 38.59 -3.05 -14.55
N ARG A 31 39.76 -3.05 -13.89
CA ARG A 31 40.05 -2.75 -12.49
C ARG A 31 39.90 -1.24 -12.18
N GLN A 32 39.29 -0.91 -11.04
CA GLN A 32 39.48 0.40 -10.39
C GLN A 32 40.71 0.36 -9.50
N LEU A 33 41.66 1.26 -9.78
CA LEU A 33 42.87 1.50 -9.00
C LEU A 33 42.58 2.42 -7.82
N HIS A 34 43.03 1.98 -6.64
CA HIS A 34 43.15 2.77 -5.42
C HIS A 34 44.30 3.80 -5.54
N VAL A 35 44.09 5.00 -5.00
CA VAL A 35 45.18 5.88 -4.55
C VAL A 35 44.90 6.30 -3.10
N ARG A 36 45.84 5.98 -2.20
CA ARG A 36 45.97 6.50 -0.83
C ARG A 36 47.10 7.54 -0.81
N LYS A 37 47.01 8.57 0.04
CA LYS A 37 47.93 8.85 1.20
C LYS A 37 47.98 10.33 1.64
N GLY A 38 48.22 10.51 2.96
CA GLY A 38 48.68 11.71 3.69
C GLY A 38 47.62 12.23 4.69
N LEU A 39 47.66 12.07 6.03
CA LEU A 39 48.70 12.32 7.06
C LEU A 39 49.29 13.74 6.93
N VAL A 40 49.29 14.66 7.91
CA VAL A 40 49.76 14.55 9.31
C VAL A 40 49.29 15.76 10.19
N SER A 41 49.09 15.50 11.50
CA SER A 41 49.57 16.23 12.72
C SER A 41 49.25 17.72 13.03
N GLY A 42 48.86 17.96 14.31
CA GLY A 42 49.21 19.18 15.10
C GLY A 42 48.22 19.53 16.24
N VAL A 43 48.27 18.91 17.42
CA VAL A 43 48.88 19.38 18.71
C VAL A 43 48.13 20.50 19.50
N MET A 44 47.56 20.06 20.63
CA MET A 44 47.38 20.66 21.99
C MET A 44 47.29 22.18 22.21
N LYS A 45 46.33 22.59 23.07
CA LYS A 45 46.61 23.04 24.47
C LYS A 45 45.33 23.33 25.29
N LEU A 46 45.42 22.93 26.56
CA LEU A 46 44.49 23.20 27.67
C LEU A 46 44.37 24.70 27.98
N PHE A 47 43.24 25.15 28.55
CA PHE A 47 43.24 26.02 29.74
C PHE A 47 41.92 25.92 30.53
N SER A 48 42.09 26.13 31.83
CA SER A 48 41.28 25.88 33.02
C SER A 48 40.06 26.80 33.25
N SER A 49 39.10 26.27 34.01
CA SER A 49 37.96 26.97 34.65
C SER A 49 38.37 28.02 35.69
N PRO A 50 37.41 28.83 36.18
CA PRO A 50 37.01 28.62 37.58
C PRO A 50 35.49 28.75 37.85
N LEU A 51 35.04 28.05 38.89
CA LEU A 51 33.71 28.16 39.50
C LEU A 51 33.49 29.53 40.16
N ARG A 52 32.28 30.08 40.03
CA ARG A 52 31.67 30.95 41.03
C ARG A 52 30.21 30.58 41.26
N THR A 53 29.90 30.43 42.54
CA THR A 53 28.60 30.17 43.15
C THR A 53 27.76 31.44 43.20
N LEU A 54 26.49 31.36 42.76
CA LEU A 54 25.40 32.18 43.31
C LEU A 54 24.08 31.39 43.27
N ARG A 55 23.53 31.14 44.46
CA ARG A 55 22.09 30.91 44.66
C ARG A 55 21.37 32.20 44.29
N ASP A 56 20.38 32.13 43.40
CA ASP A 56 19.10 32.74 43.74
C ASP A 56 17.94 32.08 42.98
N ALA A 57 16.82 32.04 43.67
CA ALA A 57 15.57 31.41 43.27
C ALA A 57 14.83 32.28 42.25
N GLY A 58 14.36 31.65 41.17
CA GLY A 58 13.47 32.27 40.20
C GLY A 58 12.99 31.22 39.23
N LYS A 59 12.00 30.42 39.62
CA LYS A 59 11.27 29.52 38.71
C LYS A 59 10.46 30.39 37.73
N SER A 60 11.12 30.91 36.70
CA SER A 60 10.45 31.40 35.51
C SER A 60 10.08 30.17 34.69
N VAL A 61 8.79 29.85 34.71
CA VAL A 61 8.18 28.82 33.88
C VAL A 61 8.37 29.25 32.43
N ARG A 62 9.38 28.70 31.76
CA ARG A 62 9.45 28.72 30.29
C ARG A 62 8.28 27.90 29.78
N ILE A 63 7.19 28.57 29.44
CA ILE A 63 6.18 28.03 28.53
C ILE A 63 6.83 28.00 27.15
N SER A 64 7.64 26.98 26.89
CA SER A 64 8.05 26.63 25.54
C SER A 64 7.26 25.38 25.15
N ARG A 65 5.97 25.57 24.90
CA ARG A 65 5.18 24.62 24.12
C ARG A 65 4.33 25.39 23.13
N PHE A 66 5.01 26.12 22.26
CA PHE A 66 4.49 26.25 20.91
C PHE A 66 4.65 24.86 20.27
N CYS A 67 3.59 24.05 20.34
CA CYS A 67 3.39 23.06 19.31
C CYS A 67 3.33 23.87 18.02
N SER A 68 4.40 23.81 17.23
CA SER A 68 4.31 24.15 15.83
C SER A 68 3.25 23.20 15.28
N VAL A 69 2.05 23.71 15.06
CA VAL A 69 1.14 23.09 14.11
C VAL A 69 1.84 23.31 12.79
N SER A 70 2.76 22.41 12.46
CA SER A 70 3.17 22.23 11.08
C SER A 70 1.87 21.93 10.37
N ASN A 71 1.42 22.91 9.59
CA ASN A 71 0.37 22.72 8.61
C ASN A 71 0.90 21.58 7.73
N VAL A 72 0.52 20.33 8.06
CA VAL A 72 0.89 19.18 7.26
C VAL A 72 0.09 19.40 6.00
N SER A 73 0.77 19.90 4.97
CA SER A 73 0.22 19.96 3.63
C SER A 73 0.00 18.51 3.23
N SER A 74 -1.19 18.01 3.54
CA SER A 74 -1.54 16.61 3.43
C SER A 74 -1.60 16.26 1.94
N SER A 75 -0.56 15.62 1.42
CA SER A 75 -0.43 15.32 -0.01
C SER A 75 -1.13 14.01 -0.33
N LEU A 76 -2.45 14.07 -0.43
CA LEU A 76 -3.25 13.00 -0.99
C LEU A 76 -3.39 13.24 -2.49
N GLN A 77 -2.85 12.35 -3.30
CA GLN A 77 -3.03 12.36 -4.75
C GLN A 77 -4.07 11.32 -5.17
N ILE A 78 -4.84 11.66 -6.21
CA ILE A 78 -5.89 10.78 -6.76
C ILE A 78 -5.54 10.49 -8.21
N GLU A 79 -5.38 9.21 -8.53
CA GLU A 79 -5.16 8.69 -9.88
C GLU A 79 -6.43 8.00 -10.37
N LEU A 80 -6.95 8.42 -11.53
CA LEU A 80 -8.07 7.76 -12.19
C LEU A 80 -7.58 6.56 -12.98
N VAL A 81 -8.23 5.42 -12.79
CA VAL A 81 -7.97 4.18 -13.53
C VAL A 81 -9.24 3.79 -14.28
N PRO A 82 -9.26 3.95 -15.62
CA PRO A 82 -10.37 3.45 -16.43
C PRO A 82 -10.50 1.94 -16.31
N CYS A 83 -11.72 1.46 -16.10
CA CYS A 83 -12.06 0.04 -16.02
C CYS A 83 -13.28 -0.24 -16.90
N LEU A 84 -13.43 -1.50 -17.34
CA LEU A 84 -14.57 -1.91 -18.17
C LEU A 84 -14.76 -0.98 -19.39
N THR A 85 -15.98 -0.48 -19.60
CA THR A 85 -16.30 0.42 -20.73
C THR A 85 -16.26 1.89 -20.30
N ASP A 86 -16.79 2.21 -19.13
CA ASP A 86 -17.03 3.58 -18.66
C ASP A 86 -16.91 3.74 -17.14
N ASN A 87 -16.45 2.70 -16.41
CA ASN A 87 -16.19 2.78 -14.99
C ASN A 87 -14.82 3.44 -14.71
N TYR A 88 -14.71 4.07 -13.54
CA TYR A 88 -13.45 4.54 -13.01
C TYR A 88 -13.23 3.97 -11.61
N ALA A 89 -12.08 3.35 -11.40
CA ALA A 89 -11.52 3.19 -10.08
C ALA A 89 -10.65 4.40 -9.73
N TYR A 90 -10.52 4.72 -8.44
CA TYR A 90 -9.70 5.85 -7.98
C TYR A 90 -8.62 5.33 -7.03
N ILE A 91 -7.35 5.43 -7.44
CA ILE A 91 -6.24 5.09 -6.55
C ILE A 91 -5.88 6.33 -5.73
N LEU A 92 -5.91 6.15 -4.41
CA LEU A 92 -5.58 7.15 -3.40
C LEU A 92 -4.15 6.94 -2.96
N HIS A 93 -3.33 7.95 -3.16
CA HIS A 93 -1.89 7.93 -2.88
C HIS A 93 -1.58 8.93 -1.78
N ASP A 94 -1.35 8.46 -0.56
CA ASP A 94 -0.82 9.31 0.49
C ASP A 94 0.71 9.38 0.37
N GLU A 95 1.27 10.54 0.02
CA GLU A 95 2.72 10.64 -0.20
C GLU A 95 3.53 10.68 1.10
N ASP A 96 2.90 11.05 2.21
CA ASP A 96 3.57 11.16 3.51
C ASP A 96 3.89 9.79 4.11
N THR A 97 2.92 8.85 4.04
CA THR A 97 3.05 7.50 4.60
C THR A 97 3.34 6.42 3.55
N GLY A 98 3.09 6.71 2.28
CA GLY A 98 3.10 5.71 1.20
C GLY A 98 1.90 4.77 1.22
N THR A 99 0.89 5.03 2.07
CA THR A 99 -0.35 4.25 2.11
C THR A 99 -1.11 4.42 0.79
N VAL A 100 -1.59 3.30 0.26
CA VAL A 100 -2.39 3.29 -0.97
C VAL A 100 -3.75 2.68 -0.75
N GLY A 101 -4.78 3.39 -1.18
CA GLY A 101 -6.16 2.91 -1.26
C GLY A 101 -6.61 2.81 -2.71
N VAL A 102 -7.61 1.98 -2.99
CA VAL A 102 -8.36 2.03 -4.24
C VAL A 102 -9.85 2.08 -3.96
N VAL A 103 -10.56 2.99 -4.61
CA VAL A 103 -12.02 3.08 -4.58
C VAL A 103 -12.60 2.35 -5.80
N ASP A 104 -13.58 1.50 -5.56
CA ASP A 104 -14.37 0.79 -6.57
C ASP A 104 -13.58 0.07 -7.67
N PRO A 105 -12.69 -0.89 -7.32
CA PRO A 105 -11.97 -1.66 -8.33
C PRO A 105 -12.93 -2.62 -9.07
N SER A 106 -13.45 -2.18 -10.21
CA SER A 106 -14.28 -3.01 -11.11
C SER A 106 -13.59 -4.32 -11.48
N GLU A 107 -12.29 -4.22 -11.81
CA GLU A 107 -11.44 -5.33 -12.23
C GLU A 107 -10.07 -5.16 -11.57
N ALA A 108 -9.39 -6.27 -11.24
CA ALA A 108 -8.10 -6.20 -10.56
C ALA A 108 -6.97 -5.71 -11.48
N VAL A 109 -6.94 -6.15 -12.74
CA VAL A 109 -5.81 -5.94 -13.66
C VAL A 109 -5.47 -4.45 -13.88
N PRO A 110 -6.41 -3.56 -14.21
CA PRO A 110 -6.09 -2.14 -14.40
C PRO A 110 -5.47 -1.50 -13.17
N VAL A 111 -5.95 -1.86 -11.97
CA VAL A 111 -5.43 -1.37 -10.69
C VAL A 111 -4.03 -1.92 -10.44
N MET A 112 -3.79 -3.21 -10.68
CA MET A 112 -2.46 -3.82 -10.55
C MET A 112 -1.43 -3.17 -11.45
N ASP A 113 -1.79 -2.91 -12.72
CA ASP A 113 -0.91 -2.27 -13.69
C ASP A 113 -0.56 -0.84 -13.27
N ALA A 114 -1.52 -0.08 -12.74
CA ALA A 114 -1.27 1.26 -12.21
C ALA A 114 -0.32 1.24 -10.99
N LEU A 115 -0.55 0.32 -10.04
CA LEU A 115 0.31 0.17 -8.86
C LEU A 115 1.75 -0.24 -9.24
N GLN A 116 1.91 -1.10 -10.24
CA GLN A 116 3.21 -1.59 -10.68
C GLN A 116 4.06 -0.46 -11.30
N LYS A 117 3.47 0.48 -12.04
CA LYS A 117 4.19 1.63 -12.62
C LYS A 117 4.95 2.44 -11.58
N ASN A 118 4.38 2.54 -10.37
CA ASN A 118 4.92 3.33 -9.27
C ASN A 118 5.55 2.47 -8.16
N SER A 119 5.65 1.14 -8.35
CA SER A 119 6.17 0.18 -7.38
C SER A 119 5.52 0.29 -5.98
N ARG A 120 4.21 0.57 -5.94
CA ARG A 120 3.46 0.73 -4.69
C ARG A 120 2.68 -0.53 -4.32
N ASN A 121 2.46 -0.73 -3.02
CA ASN A 121 1.66 -1.84 -2.49
C ASN A 121 0.27 -1.34 -2.07
N LEU A 122 -0.78 -2.11 -2.36
CA LEU A 122 -2.14 -1.74 -1.99
C LEU A 122 -2.41 -2.05 -0.51
N THR A 123 -2.95 -1.06 0.22
CA THR A 123 -3.28 -1.20 1.64
C THR A 123 -4.78 -1.38 1.85
N TYR A 124 -5.60 -0.61 1.14
CA TYR A 124 -7.04 -0.54 1.34
C TYR A 124 -7.83 -0.64 0.03
N ILE A 125 -8.98 -1.28 0.08
CA ILE A 125 -9.99 -1.30 -0.98
C ILE A 125 -11.26 -0.71 -0.38
N LEU A 126 -11.82 0.33 -0.98
CA LEU A 126 -13.06 0.97 -0.54
C LEU A 126 -14.12 0.73 -1.60
N ASN A 127 -15.28 0.19 -1.21
CA ASN A 127 -16.41 0.04 -2.11
C ASN A 127 -17.56 0.97 -1.72
N THR A 128 -18.10 1.68 -2.70
CA THR A 128 -19.27 2.54 -2.53
C THR A 128 -20.55 1.72 -2.36
N HIS A 129 -20.68 0.62 -3.10
CA HIS A 129 -21.81 -0.31 -3.05
C HIS A 129 -21.43 -1.69 -3.63
N HIS A 130 -22.30 -2.69 -3.49
CA HIS A 130 -22.05 -4.08 -3.86
C HIS A 130 -22.15 -4.46 -5.35
N HIS A 131 -22.45 -3.56 -6.29
CA HIS A 131 -22.55 -3.99 -7.68
C HIS A 131 -21.20 -4.46 -8.22
N TYR A 132 -21.24 -5.46 -9.11
CA TYR A 132 -20.04 -6.17 -9.57
C TYR A 132 -19.04 -5.25 -10.28
N ASP A 133 -19.53 -4.26 -11.02
CA ASP A 133 -18.70 -3.25 -11.69
C ASP A 133 -18.01 -2.28 -10.72
N HIS A 134 -18.26 -2.38 -9.41
CA HIS A 134 -17.54 -1.66 -8.35
C HIS A 134 -16.74 -2.59 -7.43
N THR A 135 -17.06 -3.88 -7.37
CA THR A 135 -16.46 -4.84 -6.42
C THR A 135 -15.73 -6.01 -7.08
N GLY A 136 -15.76 -6.13 -8.40
CA GLY A 136 -15.30 -7.32 -9.13
C GLY A 136 -13.82 -7.64 -8.91
N GLY A 137 -12.99 -6.61 -8.69
CA GLY A 137 -11.56 -6.76 -8.39
C GLY A 137 -11.23 -7.06 -6.93
N ASN A 138 -12.19 -7.02 -6.00
CA ASN A 138 -11.93 -7.04 -4.55
C ASN A 138 -11.11 -8.24 -4.10
N LEU A 139 -11.58 -9.46 -4.41
CA LEU A 139 -10.99 -10.69 -3.86
C LEU A 139 -9.58 -10.92 -4.39
N GLU A 140 -9.35 -10.67 -5.68
CA GLU A 140 -8.05 -10.83 -6.30
C GLU A 140 -7.03 -9.80 -5.77
N LEU A 141 -7.44 -8.53 -5.66
CA LEU A 141 -6.57 -7.48 -5.08
C LEU A 141 -6.27 -7.76 -3.61
N LYS A 142 -7.27 -8.21 -2.84
CA LYS A 142 -7.10 -8.61 -1.44
C LYS A 142 -6.12 -9.75 -1.30
N ASP A 143 -6.29 -10.82 -2.08
CA ASP A 143 -5.41 -12.00 -2.05
C ASP A 143 -3.96 -11.62 -2.41
N ARG A 144 -3.80 -10.83 -3.48
CA ARG A 144 -2.48 -10.43 -3.97
C ARG A 144 -1.70 -9.53 -3.01
N TYR A 145 -2.38 -8.54 -2.41
CA TYR A 145 -1.70 -7.48 -1.66
C TYR A 145 -1.89 -7.57 -0.14
N GLY A 146 -2.78 -8.46 0.34
CA GLY A 146 -3.19 -8.49 1.73
C GLY A 146 -4.00 -7.25 2.15
N ALA A 147 -4.60 -6.55 1.18
CA ALA A 147 -5.35 -5.33 1.40
C ALA A 147 -6.59 -5.57 2.27
N LYS A 148 -7.02 -4.55 3.03
CA LYS A 148 -8.28 -4.59 3.78
C LYS A 148 -9.39 -3.99 2.97
N VAL A 149 -10.52 -4.70 2.88
CA VAL A 149 -11.72 -4.23 2.18
C VAL A 149 -12.62 -3.49 3.16
N ILE A 150 -12.99 -2.27 2.82
CA ILE A 150 -13.85 -1.38 3.57
C ILE A 150 -15.12 -1.15 2.77
N GLY A 151 -16.28 -1.23 3.42
CA GLY A 151 -17.55 -1.01 2.79
C GLY A 151 -18.66 -0.71 3.80
N SER A 152 -19.87 -0.52 3.26
CA SER A 152 -21.08 -0.28 4.05
C SER A 152 -21.42 -1.47 4.93
N ALA A 153 -21.82 -1.20 6.17
CA ALA A 153 -22.29 -2.21 7.12
C ALA A 153 -23.64 -2.81 6.71
N ALA A 154 -24.48 -2.04 6.00
CA ALA A 154 -25.72 -2.56 5.40
C ALA A 154 -25.44 -3.57 4.27
N ASP A 155 -24.26 -3.47 3.67
CA ASP A 155 -23.81 -4.27 2.53
C ASP A 155 -22.80 -5.36 2.88
N ARG A 156 -22.60 -5.62 4.19
CA ARG A 156 -21.58 -6.54 4.70
C ARG A 156 -21.58 -7.92 4.02
N ASP A 157 -22.76 -8.47 3.77
CA ASP A 157 -22.89 -9.82 3.17
C ASP A 157 -22.87 -9.79 1.63
N ARG A 158 -22.92 -8.59 1.02
CA ARG A 158 -22.95 -8.40 -0.44
C ARG A 158 -21.62 -7.88 -1.00
N ILE A 159 -20.80 -7.20 -0.21
CA ILE A 159 -19.45 -6.75 -0.61
C ILE A 159 -18.44 -7.91 -0.44
N PRO A 160 -17.85 -8.41 -1.54
CA PRO A 160 -16.92 -9.53 -1.48
C PRO A 160 -15.67 -9.19 -0.67
N GLY A 161 -15.40 -9.99 0.37
CA GLY A 161 -14.17 -9.91 1.15
C GLY A 161 -14.09 -8.78 2.16
N ILE A 162 -15.20 -8.12 2.52
CA ILE A 162 -15.22 -7.01 3.49
C ILE A 162 -14.54 -7.39 4.82
N ASP A 163 -13.63 -6.53 5.29
CA ASP A 163 -12.96 -6.63 6.59
C ASP A 163 -13.49 -5.59 7.57
N VAL A 164 -13.79 -4.38 7.08
CA VAL A 164 -14.25 -3.25 7.88
C VAL A 164 -15.60 -2.77 7.35
N ALA A 165 -16.62 -2.88 8.20
CA ALA A 165 -17.99 -2.48 7.90
C ALA A 165 -18.30 -1.16 8.63
N LEU A 166 -18.62 -0.10 7.87
CA LEU A 166 -18.85 1.24 8.38
C LEU A 166 -20.32 1.66 8.20
N LYS A 167 -20.83 2.49 9.10
CA LYS A 167 -22.21 3.01 9.12
C LYS A 167 -22.24 4.50 8.79
N ASP A 168 -23.44 5.02 8.54
CA ASP A 168 -23.63 6.47 8.44
C ASP A 168 -23.01 7.22 9.63
N ALA A 169 -22.44 8.38 9.33
CA ALA A 169 -21.73 9.27 10.27
C ALA A 169 -20.49 8.68 10.95
N ASP A 170 -20.08 7.45 10.63
CA ASP A 170 -18.77 6.94 11.07
C ASP A 170 -17.64 7.80 10.50
N LYS A 171 -16.54 7.84 11.25
CA LYS A 171 -15.27 8.43 10.83
C LYS A 171 -14.24 7.33 10.73
N TRP A 172 -13.59 7.23 9.59
CA TRP A 172 -12.51 6.29 9.35
C TRP A 172 -11.22 7.03 9.01
N MET A 173 -10.06 6.47 9.33
CA MET A 173 -8.77 7.13 9.10
C MET A 173 -8.03 6.45 7.96
N PHE A 174 -7.82 7.19 6.87
CA PHE A 174 -6.93 6.81 5.79
C PHE A 174 -5.60 7.54 5.97
N ALA A 175 -4.54 6.88 6.43
CA ALA A 175 -3.21 7.49 6.57
C ALA A 175 -3.17 8.82 7.37
N GLY A 176 -4.08 9.02 8.33
CA GLY A 176 -4.20 10.26 9.10
C GLY A 176 -5.19 11.28 8.54
N HIS A 177 -5.77 11.01 7.37
CA HIS A 177 -6.88 11.75 6.78
C HIS A 177 -8.21 11.20 7.30
N GLU A 178 -9.08 12.07 7.81
CA GLU A 178 -10.41 11.69 8.27
C GLU A 178 -11.35 11.51 7.05
N VAL A 179 -11.89 10.30 6.91
CA VAL A 179 -12.89 9.93 5.92
C VAL A 179 -14.25 9.90 6.63
N HIS A 180 -15.16 10.75 6.17
CA HIS A 180 -16.53 10.82 6.67
C HIS A 180 -17.41 9.87 5.88
N ILE A 181 -18.05 8.92 6.57
CA ILE A 181 -18.96 7.97 5.95
C ILE A 181 -20.36 8.57 5.93
N MET A 182 -20.97 8.52 4.75
CA MET A 182 -22.31 9.04 4.49
C MET A 182 -23.12 7.96 3.80
N GLU A 183 -24.22 7.55 4.40
CA GLU A 183 -25.18 6.70 3.70
C GLU A 183 -25.96 7.53 2.67
N THR A 184 -25.94 7.08 1.42
CA THR A 184 -26.62 7.74 0.31
C THR A 184 -27.54 6.76 -0.42
N PRO A 185 -28.61 6.25 0.24
CA PRO A 185 -29.50 5.28 -0.37
C PRO A 185 -30.22 5.87 -1.58
N GLY A 186 -30.43 5.05 -2.60
CA GLY A 186 -31.02 5.44 -3.88
C GLY A 186 -30.79 4.35 -4.91
N HIS A 187 -29.65 4.39 -5.60
CA HIS A 187 -29.21 3.35 -6.54
C HIS A 187 -29.21 1.96 -5.88
N THR A 188 -28.69 1.88 -4.65
CA THR A 188 -28.83 0.74 -3.74
C THR A 188 -29.34 1.23 -2.37
N ARG A 189 -29.68 0.29 -1.47
CA ARG A 189 -30.14 0.60 -0.11
C ARG A 189 -29.00 0.85 0.89
N GLY A 190 -27.78 0.99 0.40
CA GLY A 190 -26.55 0.89 1.18
C GLY A 190 -25.77 -0.34 0.79
#